data_AF-A0A4Y2MN90-F1
#
_entry.id   AF-A0A4Y2MN90-F1
#
_cell.length_a   1.000
_cell.length_b   1.000
_cell.length_c   1.000
_cell.angle_alpha   90.00
_cell.angle_beta   90.00
_cell.angle_gamma   90.00
#
_symmetry.space_group_name_H-M   'P 1'
#
loop_
_entity.id
_entity.type
_entity.pdbx_description
1 polymer ?
#
loop_
_entity_poly.entity_id
_entity_poly.type
_entity_poly.pdbx_seq_one_letter_code
_entity_poly.pdbx_strand_id
1 'polypeptide(L)' 'TQYDAMAEKCLLCEDYVVTDKCGVGEKGIDGLIRASIARKDGKHELFRGQKKVVLHASCRKKYTRLQSITRDLKIAVLD' A
#
# COMPACT_ATOMS: atom_id res chain seq x y z
N THR A 1 -23.06 -19.00 -1.62
CA THR A 1 -22.16 -20.02 -1.03
C THR A 1 -20.78 -19.42 -0.82
N GLN A 2 -20.40 -19.20 0.45
CA GLN A 2 -19.03 -19.21 0.98
C GLN A 2 -17.83 -18.47 0.30
N TYR A 3 -18.00 -17.51 -0.62
CA TYR A 3 -16.85 -16.79 -1.21
C TYR A 3 -16.44 -15.49 -0.50
N ASP A 4 -17.07 -15.12 0.61
CA ASP A 4 -16.74 -13.87 1.34
C ASP A 4 -15.55 -14.03 2.32
N ALA A 5 -15.00 -15.23 2.47
CA ALA A 5 -14.18 -15.57 3.63
C ALA A 5 -12.64 -15.43 3.46
N MET A 6 -12.07 -15.21 2.28
CA MET A 6 -10.59 -15.30 2.12
C MET A 6 -9.94 -14.33 1.13
N ALA A 7 -10.63 -13.27 0.69
CA ALA A 7 -10.05 -12.34 -0.26
C ALA A 7 -9.24 -11.25 0.47
N GLU A 8 -7.91 -11.45 0.59
CA GLU A 8 -7.01 -10.42 1.12
C GLU A 8 -7.08 -9.17 0.23
N LYS A 9 -7.44 -8.01 0.80
CA LYS A 9 -7.51 -6.73 0.08
C LYS A 9 -6.18 -5.99 0.14
N CYS A 10 -5.80 -5.38 -0.97
CA CYS A 10 -4.63 -4.53 -1.06
C CYS A 10 -4.97 -3.13 -0.52
N LEU A 11 -4.38 -2.76 0.62
CA LEU A 11 -4.62 -1.45 1.25
C LEU A 11 -4.16 -0.24 0.40
N LEU A 12 -3.41 -0.46 -0.67
CA LEU A 12 -2.89 0.60 -1.54
C LEU A 12 -3.83 0.98 -2.68
N CYS A 13 -4.54 0.00 -3.24
CA CYS A 13 -5.48 0.21 -4.35
C CYS A 13 -6.92 -0.21 -4.01
N GLU A 14 -7.16 -0.66 -2.78
CA GLU A 14 -8.46 -1.07 -2.23
C GLU A 14 -9.12 -2.26 -2.96
N ASP A 15 -8.38 -2.90 -3.87
CA ASP A 15 -8.81 -4.03 -4.69
C ASP A 15 -8.34 -5.38 -4.12
N TYR A 16 -8.93 -6.48 -4.57
CA TYR A 16 -8.66 -7.82 -4.07
C TYR A 16 -7.34 -8.39 -4.62
N VAL A 17 -6.59 -9.09 -3.78
CA VAL A 17 -5.31 -9.71 -4.14
C VAL A 17 -5.54 -11.16 -4.55
N VAL A 18 -5.71 -11.38 -5.86
CA VAL A 18 -6.04 -12.72 -6.42
C VAL A 18 -4.80 -13.55 -6.76
N THR A 19 -3.82 -12.97 -7.46
CA THR A 19 -2.67 -13.71 -8.01
C THR A 19 -1.29 -13.14 -7.64
N ASP A 20 -1.17 -11.83 -7.40
CA ASP A 20 0.10 -11.12 -7.15
C ASP A 20 0.34 -10.82 -5.66
N LYS A 21 0.04 -11.78 -4.77
CA LYS A 21 0.09 -11.53 -3.32
C LYS A 21 1.51 -11.39 -2.79
N CYS A 22 1.77 -10.25 -2.16
CA CYS A 22 3.00 -9.96 -1.45
C CYS A 22 2.69 -9.78 0.04
N GLY A 23 3.09 -10.76 0.83
CA GLY A 23 3.09 -10.65 2.29
C GLY A 23 4.20 -9.70 2.73
N VAL A 24 3.83 -8.62 3.40
CA VAL A 24 4.75 -7.63 3.95
C VAL A 24 4.71 -7.74 5.47
N GLY A 25 5.82 -8.15 6.07
CA GLY A 25 5.99 -8.15 7.53
C GLY A 25 6.41 -6.78 8.07
N GLU A 26 6.57 -6.68 9.38
CA GLU A 26 6.83 -5.43 10.12
C GLU A 26 7.92 -4.54 9.49
N LYS A 27 9.07 -5.10 9.10
CA LYS A 27 10.16 -4.34 8.44
C LYS A 27 9.73 -3.69 7.12
N GLY A 28 8.86 -4.35 6.36
CA GLY A 28 8.35 -3.81 5.10
C GLY A 28 7.21 -2.80 5.32
N ILE A 29 6.46 -2.95 6.41
CA ILE A 29 5.40 -2.02 6.82
C ILE A 29 5.99 -0.66 7.18
N ASP A 30 7.13 -0.61 7.88
CA ASP A 30 7.86 0.64 8.12
C ASP A 30 8.16 1.41 6.82
N GLY A 31 8.63 0.69 5.79
CA GLY A 31 8.88 1.27 4.47
C GLY A 31 7.61 1.82 3.80
N LEU A 32 6.46 1.17 4.00
CA LEU A 32 5.17 1.64 3.48
C LEU A 32 4.69 2.89 4.22
N ILE A 33 4.84 2.93 5.56
CA ILE A 33 4.53 4.10 6.40
C ILE A 33 5.35 5.30 5.93
N ARG A 34 6.67 5.15 5.77
CA ARG A 34 7.56 6.22 5.31
C ARG A 34 7.18 6.70 3.91
N ALA A 35 6.84 5.78 3.00
CA ALA A 35 6.39 6.13 1.65
C ALA A 35 5.06 6.91 1.67
N SER A 36 4.10 6.51 2.50
CA SER A 36 2.83 7.23 2.66
C SER A 36 3.01 8.63 3.25
N ILE A 37 3.88 8.79 4.26
CA ILE A 37 4.22 10.11 4.82
C ILE A 37 4.83 11.00 3.74
N ALA A 38 5.77 10.47 2.95
CA ALA A 38 6.39 11.20 1.85
C ALA A 38 5.39 11.59 0.75
N ARG A 39 4.35 10.78 0.54
CA ARG A 39 3.24 11.06 -0.40
C ARG A 39 2.19 12.01 0.16
N LYS A 40 2.13 12.20 1.49
CA LYS A 40 1.09 12.94 2.21
C LYS A 40 -0.33 12.39 1.97
N ASP A 41 -0.46 11.08 1.76
CA ASP A 41 -1.75 10.45 1.38
C ASP A 41 -2.57 9.89 2.55
N GLY A 42 -2.08 10.02 3.79
CA GLY A 42 -2.78 9.55 5.00
C GLY A 42 -2.82 8.03 5.21
N LYS A 43 -2.43 7.21 4.24
CA LYS A 43 -2.52 5.73 4.33
C LYS A 43 -1.57 5.11 5.36
N HIS A 44 -0.60 5.86 5.88
CA HIS A 44 0.32 5.41 6.93
C HIS A 44 -0.41 4.97 8.20
N GLU A 45 -1.59 5.53 8.48
CA GLU A 45 -2.42 5.12 9.62
C GLU A 45 -2.98 3.70 9.44
N LEU A 46 -3.31 3.31 8.21
CA LEU A 46 -3.79 1.96 7.88
C LEU A 46 -2.72 0.88 8.10
N PHE A 47 -1.46 1.25 7.96
CA PHE A 47 -0.31 0.37 8.16
C PHE A 47 0.15 0.32 9.62
N ARG A 48 -0.21 1.32 10.43
CA ARG A 48 0.24 1.43 11.81
C ARG A 48 -0.43 0.36 12.68
N GLY A 49 0.38 -0.35 13.47
CA GLY A 49 -0.10 -1.44 14.34
C GLY A 49 -0.38 -2.77 13.63
N GLN A 50 -0.23 -2.83 12.30
CA GLN A 50 -0.30 -4.09 11.56
C GLN A 50 1.01 -4.87 11.69
N LYS A 51 0.94 -6.17 12.02
CA LYS A 51 2.12 -7.06 12.04
C LYS A 51 2.44 -7.66 10.68
N LYS A 52 1.41 -7.82 9.84
CA LYS A 52 1.51 -8.34 8.49
C LYS A 52 0.40 -7.74 7.65
N VAL A 53 0.73 -7.27 6.46
CA VAL A 53 -0.23 -6.83 5.45
C VAL A 53 -0.01 -7.58 4.16
N VAL A 54 -1.08 -7.79 3.39
CA VAL A 54 -1.00 -8.34 2.05
C VAL A 54 -1.35 -7.28 1.04
N LEU A 55 -0.49 -7.13 0.04
CA LEU A 55 -0.61 -6.16 -1.03
C LEU A 55 -0.32 -6.84 -2.35
N HIS A 56 -0.73 -6.24 -3.47
CA HIS A 56 -0.14 -6.63 -4.75
C HIS A 56 1.36 -6.29 -4.75
N ALA A 57 2.22 -7.20 -5.19
CA ALA A 57 3.65 -6.95 -5.33
C ALA A 57 3.92 -5.73 -6.23
N SER A 58 3.09 -5.59 -7.27
CA SER A 58 3.08 -4.45 -8.19
C SER A 58 2.75 -3.13 -7.49
N CYS A 59 1.72 -3.13 -6.63
CA CYS A 59 1.34 -1.96 -5.83
C CYS A 59 2.47 -1.56 -4.88
N ARG A 60 3.05 -2.53 -4.14
CA ARG A 60 4.19 -2.28 -3.26
C ARG A 60 5.35 -1.62 -4.01
N LYS A 61 5.75 -2.21 -5.15
CA LYS A 61 6.89 -1.72 -5.95
C LYS A 61 6.68 -0.30 -6.47
N LYS A 62 5.47 0.01 -6.93
CA LYS A 62 5.11 1.37 -7.39
C LYS A 62 5.01 2.36 -6.23
N TYR A 63 4.48 1.92 -5.10
CA TYR A 63 4.20 2.79 -3.96
C TYR A 63 5.47 3.31 -3.27
N THR A 64 6.48 2.46 -3.09
CA THR A 64 7.77 2.87 -2.52
C THR A 64 8.71 3.53 -3.54
N ARG A 65 8.32 3.61 -4.82
CA ARG A 65 9.16 4.19 -5.87
C ARG A 65 9.17 5.72 -5.78
N LEU A 66 10.35 6.30 -5.59
CA LEU A 66 10.50 7.75 -5.43
C LEU A 66 9.91 8.56 -6.59
N GLN A 67 10.14 8.15 -7.84
CA GLN A 67 9.55 8.83 -9.00
C GLN A 67 8.01 8.89 -8.95
N SER A 68 7.38 7.83 -8.45
CA SER A 68 5.92 7.79 -8.30
C SER A 68 5.47 8.71 -7.16
N ILE A 69 6.22 8.78 -6.06
CA ILE A 69 5.97 9.73 -4.96
C ILE A 69 6.07 11.18 -5.46
N THR A 70 7.13 11.53 -6.18
CA THR A 70 7.31 12.88 -6.75
C THR A 70 6.19 13.25 -7.71
N ARG A 71 5.66 12.28 -8.48
CA ARG A 71 4.53 12.51 -9.37
C ARG A 71 3.24 12.78 -8.62
N ASP A 72 2.90 11.95 -7.63
CA ASP A 72 1.73 12.14 -6.75
C ASP A 72 1.79 13.52 -6.07
N LEU A 73 2.96 13.91 -5.55
CA LEU A 73 3.16 15.23 -4.92
C LEU A 73 2.95 16.40 -5.88
N LYS A 74 3.35 16.27 -7.16
CA LYS A 74 3.12 17.33 -8.16
C LYS A 74 1.64 17.50 -8.50
N ILE A 75 0.88 16.40 -8.53
CA ILE A 75 -0.56 16.44 -8.79
C ILE A 75 -1.28 17.13 -7.62
N ALA A 76 -0.93 16.81 -6.38
CA ALA A 76 -1.54 17.41 -5.19
C ALA A 76 -1.25 18.92 -4.99
N VAL A 77 -0.30 19.49 -5.73
CA VAL A 77 0.02 20.95 -5.68
C VAL A 77 -0.76 21.73 -6.75
N LEU A 78 -1.34 21.04 -7.73
CA LEU A 78 -2.07 21.63 -8.86
C LEU A 78 -3.61 21.55 -8.70
N ASP A 79 -4.10 21.00 -7.59
CA ASP A 79 -5.51 20.94 -7.20
C ASP A 79 -5.87 22.10 -6.26
#